data_AF-A0A4U3ESV9-F1
#
_entry.id   AF-A0A4U3ESV9-F1
#
_cell.length_a   1.000
_cell.length_b   1.000
_cell.length_c   1.000
_cell.angle_alpha   90.00
_cell.angle_beta   90.00
_cell.angle_gamma   90.00
#
_symmetry.space_group_name_H-M   'P 1'
#
loop_
_entity.id
_entity.type
_entity.pdbx_description
1 polymer ?
#
loop_
_entity_poly.entity_id
_entity_poly.type
_entity_poly.pdbx_seq_one_letter_code
_entity_poly.pdbx_strand_id
1 'polypeptide(L)'
;MADAPAWINFGTSALGGALAIAGGVVTQLLIARKESGANAKRLASDRAFIGSQAIVVLAEYRDICYEFSCNPGEEGRILYSRPGEPDFSEVKGDWTSLDGELLLRVHRLPLLRRQYGRELNEVLDKLSEVEYLPSAATLFRKLSDECDVLIELLMLKCNLPSPWILDETE
;
A
#
# COMPACT_ATOMS: atom_id res chain seq x y z
N MET A 1 -67.32 28.59 -28.88
CA MET A 1 -65.91 28.30 -28.57
C MET A 1 -65.85 28.12 -27.06
N ALA A 2 -65.52 26.92 -26.59
CA ALA A 2 -65.48 26.64 -25.16
C ALA A 2 -64.10 27.05 -24.65
N ASP A 3 -64.06 28.12 -23.88
CA ASP A 3 -62.85 28.69 -23.32
C ASP A 3 -62.38 27.76 -22.18
N ALA A 4 -61.29 27.03 -22.40
CA ALA A 4 -60.72 26.16 -21.37
C ALA A 4 -60.34 27.02 -20.15
N PRO A 5 -60.77 26.66 -18.93
CA PRO A 5 -60.67 27.56 -17.80
C PRO A 5 -59.20 27.75 -17.37
N ALA A 6 -58.82 29.01 -17.18
CA ALA A 6 -57.43 29.45 -16.96
C ALA A 6 -56.71 28.75 -15.79
N TRP A 7 -57.44 28.20 -14.81
CA TRP A 7 -56.85 27.45 -13.68
C TRP A 7 -56.25 26.10 -14.10
N ILE A 8 -56.72 25.49 -15.20
CA ILE A 8 -56.16 24.24 -15.73
C ILE A 8 -54.72 24.45 -16.21
N ASN A 9 -54.43 25.59 -16.85
CA ASN A 9 -53.10 25.94 -17.33
C ASN A 9 -52.11 26.19 -16.18
N PHE A 10 -52.56 26.79 -15.07
CA PHE A 10 -51.74 26.98 -13.86
C PHE A 10 -51.42 25.65 -13.15
N GLY A 11 -52.38 24.72 -13.09
CA GLY A 11 -52.18 23.40 -12.48
C GLY A 11 -51.18 22.54 -13.26
N THR A 12 -51.27 22.56 -14.60
CA THR A 12 -50.36 21.78 -15.46
C THR A 12 -48.94 22.32 -15.49
N SER A 13 -48.74 23.64 -15.47
CA SER A 13 -47.39 24.24 -15.42
C SER A 13 -46.68 24.00 -14.07
N ALA A 14 -47.41 24.06 -12.96
CA ALA A 14 -46.86 23.83 -11.63
C ALA A 14 -46.50 22.34 -11.40
N LEU A 15 -47.37 21.41 -11.83
CA LEU A 15 -47.10 19.97 -11.77
C LEU A 15 -45.95 19.56 -12.69
N GLY A 16 -45.91 20.08 -13.92
CA GLY A 16 -44.83 19.80 -14.87
C GLY A 16 -43.47 20.34 -14.40
N GLY A 17 -43.44 21.54 -13.83
CA GLY A 17 -42.23 22.14 -13.25
C GLY A 17 -41.71 21.40 -12.01
N ALA A 18 -42.61 20.99 -11.11
CA ALA A 18 -42.23 20.23 -9.91
C ALA A 18 -41.70 18.83 -10.25
N LEU A 19 -42.29 18.15 -11.23
CA LEU A 19 -41.82 16.84 -11.72
C LEU A 19 -40.46 16.94 -12.43
N ALA A 20 -40.21 18.01 -13.18
CA ALA A 20 -38.92 18.24 -13.84
C ALA A 20 -37.79 18.49 -12.81
N ILE A 21 -38.07 19.27 -11.76
CA ILE A 21 -37.12 19.53 -10.68
C ILE A 21 -36.88 18.26 -9.84
N ALA A 22 -37.94 17.55 -9.46
CA ALA A 22 -37.83 16.30 -8.71
C ALA A 22 -37.10 15.21 -9.51
N GLY A 23 -37.39 15.09 -10.81
CA GLY A 23 -36.67 14.19 -11.72
C GLY A 23 -35.19 14.52 -11.82
N GLY A 24 -34.83 15.81 -11.96
CA GLY A 24 -33.45 16.26 -11.97
C GLY A 24 -32.66 15.92 -10.70
N VAL A 25 -33.27 16.10 -9.52
CA VAL A 25 -32.64 15.76 -8.23
C VAL A 25 -32.41 14.25 -8.11
N VAL A 26 -33.39 13.42 -8.51
CA VAL A 26 -33.23 11.95 -8.51
C VAL A 26 -32.16 11.50 -9.49
N THR A 27 -32.11 12.08 -10.69
CA THR A 27 -31.06 11.79 -11.67
C THR A 27 -29.67 12.19 -11.15
N GLN A 28 -29.54 13.37 -10.53
CA GLN A 28 -28.28 13.78 -9.90
C GLN A 28 -27.87 12.86 -8.75
N LEU A 29 -28.81 12.39 -7.93
CA LEU A 29 -28.52 11.41 -6.87
C LEU A 29 -28.06 10.05 -7.42
N LEU A 30 -28.66 9.59 -8.52
CA LEU A 30 -28.26 8.34 -9.17
C LEU A 30 -26.89 8.47 -9.85
N ILE A 31 -26.60 9.61 -10.46
CA ILE A 31 -25.29 9.93 -11.04
C ILE A 31 -24.25 10.00 -9.93
N ALA A 32 -24.51 10.76 -8.85
CA ALA A 32 -23.62 10.84 -7.70
C ALA A 32 -23.35 9.47 -7.06
N ARG A 33 -24.37 8.59 -6.98
CA ARG A 33 -24.20 7.19 -6.53
C ARG A 33 -23.39 6.33 -7.49
N LYS A 34 -23.55 6.51 -8.79
CA LYS A 34 -22.76 5.81 -9.80
C LYS A 34 -21.31 6.30 -9.80
N GLU A 35 -21.10 7.60 -9.68
CA GLU A 35 -19.79 8.23 -9.57
C GLU A 35 -19.08 7.80 -8.29
N SER A 36 -19.77 7.77 -7.15
CA SER A 36 -19.20 7.25 -5.91
C SER A 36 -18.83 5.77 -6.03
N GLY A 37 -19.66 4.97 -6.69
CA GLY A 37 -19.38 3.55 -6.94
C GLY A 37 -18.23 3.32 -7.91
N ALA A 38 -18.12 4.13 -8.97
CA ALA A 38 -17.02 4.08 -9.92
C ALA A 38 -15.71 4.54 -9.28
N ASN A 39 -15.74 5.59 -8.47
CA ASN A 39 -14.60 6.09 -7.72
C ASN A 39 -14.11 5.07 -6.69
N ALA A 40 -15.02 4.40 -5.97
CA ALA A 40 -14.67 3.33 -5.05
C ALA A 40 -13.99 2.13 -5.75
N LYS A 41 -14.49 1.74 -6.94
CA LYS A 41 -13.86 0.68 -7.75
C LYS A 41 -12.47 1.07 -8.25
N ARG A 42 -12.31 2.32 -8.69
CA ARG A 42 -11.00 2.85 -9.11
C ARG A 42 -10.02 2.86 -7.95
N LEU A 43 -10.42 3.40 -6.79
CA LEU A 43 -9.59 3.41 -5.59
C LEU A 43 -9.19 1.99 -5.13
N ALA A 44 -10.10 1.02 -5.21
CA ALA A 44 -9.79 -0.37 -4.89
C ALA A 44 -8.79 -0.99 -5.88
N SER A 45 -8.92 -0.68 -7.18
CA SER A 45 -7.97 -1.11 -8.20
C SER A 45 -6.59 -0.49 -8.01
N ASP A 46 -6.53 0.81 -7.74
CA ASP A 46 -5.27 1.54 -7.52
C ASP A 46 -4.56 1.02 -6.27
N ARG A 47 -5.32 0.77 -5.20
CA ARG A 47 -4.81 0.17 -3.97
C ARG A 47 -4.25 -1.24 -4.18
N ALA A 48 -4.94 -2.07 -4.96
CA ALA A 48 -4.46 -3.42 -5.29
C ALA A 48 -3.18 -3.36 -6.14
N PHE A 49 -3.10 -2.44 -7.10
CA PHE A 49 -1.94 -2.27 -7.98
C PHE A 49 -0.68 -1.81 -7.24
N ILE A 50 -0.82 -0.87 -6.31
CA ILE A 50 0.31 -0.39 -5.49
C ILE A 50 0.67 -1.43 -4.45
N GLY A 51 -0.33 -2.03 -3.80
CA GLY A 51 -0.13 -3.08 -2.81
C GLY A 51 0.67 -4.26 -3.37
N SER A 52 0.38 -4.70 -4.60
CA SER A 52 1.09 -5.82 -5.22
C SER A 52 2.56 -5.48 -5.52
N GLN A 53 2.83 -4.30 -6.09
CA GLN A 53 4.20 -3.85 -6.33
C GLN A 53 4.99 -3.66 -5.03
N ALA A 54 4.35 -3.07 -4.00
CA ALA A 54 4.97 -2.89 -2.70
C ALA A 54 5.30 -4.24 -2.02
N ILE A 55 4.43 -5.26 -2.17
CA ILE A 55 4.70 -6.62 -1.68
C ILE A 55 5.93 -7.21 -2.37
N VAL A 56 6.08 -7.04 -3.69
CA VAL A 56 7.26 -7.56 -4.41
C VAL A 56 8.55 -6.93 -3.90
N VAL A 57 8.59 -5.59 -3.78
CA VAL A 57 9.76 -4.88 -3.24
C VAL A 57 10.07 -5.33 -1.81
N LEU A 58 9.05 -5.50 -0.96
CA LEU A 58 9.22 -5.98 0.40
C LEU A 58 9.69 -7.44 0.47
N ALA A 59 9.21 -8.31 -0.41
CA ALA A 59 9.60 -9.72 -0.47
C ALA A 59 11.07 -9.87 -0.88
N GLU A 60 11.49 -9.15 -1.94
CA GLU A 60 12.90 -9.11 -2.34
C GLU A 60 13.79 -8.59 -1.21
N TYR A 61 13.36 -7.50 -0.57
CA TYR A 61 14.13 -6.91 0.52
C TYR A 61 14.23 -7.82 1.75
N ARG A 62 13.12 -8.49 2.08
CA ARG A 62 13.04 -9.50 3.15
C ARG A 62 14.03 -10.62 2.91
N ASP A 63 14.06 -11.19 1.70
CA ASP A 63 14.95 -12.31 1.37
C ASP A 63 16.42 -11.90 1.48
N ILE A 64 16.79 -10.72 0.96
CA ILE A 64 18.16 -10.18 1.12
C ILE A 64 18.53 -10.01 2.61
N CYS A 65 17.59 -9.52 3.43
CA CYS A 65 17.83 -9.35 4.86
C CYS A 65 17.90 -10.69 5.60
N TYR A 66 17.10 -11.67 5.20
CA TYR A 66 17.12 -13.00 5.77
C TYR A 66 18.42 -13.74 5.44
N GLU A 67 18.85 -13.73 4.18
CA GLU A 67 20.13 -14.31 3.76
C GLU A 67 21.31 -13.71 4.52
N PHE A 68 21.35 -12.37 4.63
CA PHE A 68 22.37 -11.69 5.42
C PHE A 68 22.30 -12.04 6.91
N SER A 69 21.10 -12.29 7.44
CA SER A 69 20.92 -12.67 8.84
C SER A 69 21.44 -14.08 9.15
N CYS A 70 21.34 -15.00 8.19
CA CYS A 70 21.84 -16.37 8.33
C CYS A 70 23.37 -16.43 8.27
N ASN A 71 23.95 -15.69 7.32
CA ASN A 71 25.38 -15.72 7.05
C ASN A 71 25.98 -14.30 7.05
N PRO A 72 25.99 -13.60 8.21
CA PRO A 72 26.64 -12.30 8.30
C PRO A 72 28.15 -12.51 8.20
N GLY A 73 28.70 -12.52 6.98
CA GLY A 73 30.14 -12.55 6.74
C GLY A 73 30.77 -13.87 6.25
N GLU A 74 30.02 -14.80 5.65
CA GLU A 74 30.66 -15.98 5.03
C GLU A 74 31.40 -15.64 3.71
N GLU A 75 32.73 -15.77 3.80
CA GLU A 75 33.80 -16.06 2.84
C GLU A 75 34.24 -15.04 1.74
N GLY A 76 35.43 -14.48 1.98
CA GLY A 76 36.54 -14.59 1.03
C GLY A 76 36.69 -13.50 -0.04
N ARG A 77 35.61 -12.80 -0.42
CA ARG A 77 35.71 -11.62 -1.29
C ARG A 77 34.62 -10.62 -0.96
N ILE A 78 35.00 -9.60 -0.18
CA ILE A 78 34.20 -8.42 0.16
C ILE A 78 33.02 -8.82 1.05
N LEU A 79 33.01 -8.33 2.30
CA LEU A 79 31.81 -8.28 3.15
C LEU A 79 30.58 -8.10 2.25
N TYR A 80 29.61 -9.03 2.27
CA TYR A 80 28.33 -8.77 1.61
C TYR A 80 27.92 -7.34 1.97
N SER A 81 27.85 -6.47 0.97
CA SER A 81 27.53 -5.07 1.17
C SER A 81 26.20 -5.05 1.90
N ARG A 82 26.23 -4.59 3.15
CA ARG A 82 25.09 -4.61 4.09
C ARG A 82 23.80 -4.28 3.30
N PRO A 83 22.72 -5.09 3.38
CA PRO A 83 21.53 -4.98 2.53
C PRO A 83 21.09 -3.54 2.37
N GLY A 84 20.85 -3.01 1.17
CA GLY A 84 20.54 -1.59 0.96
C GLY A 84 19.32 -1.06 1.72
N GLU A 85 18.94 0.19 1.46
CA GLU A 85 17.58 0.62 1.81
C GLU A 85 16.60 0.03 0.78
N PRO A 86 15.38 -0.35 1.19
CA PRO A 86 14.37 -0.80 0.23
C PRO A 86 14.02 0.36 -0.70
N ASP A 87 14.07 0.13 -2.01
CA ASP A 87 13.74 1.17 -2.98
C ASP A 87 12.28 1.05 -3.42
N PHE A 88 11.45 1.96 -2.89
CA PHE A 88 10.05 2.08 -3.28
C PHE A 88 9.84 3.02 -4.47
N SER A 89 10.90 3.59 -5.05
CA SER A 89 10.81 4.53 -6.18
C SER A 89 10.32 3.86 -7.46
N GLU A 90 10.52 2.54 -7.58
CA GLU A 90 10.07 1.75 -8.73
C GLU A 90 8.57 1.45 -8.71
N VAL A 91 7.93 1.57 -7.54
CA VAL A 91 6.49 1.33 -7.37
C VAL A 91 5.71 2.44 -8.05
N LYS A 92 4.99 2.08 -9.10
CA LYS A 92 4.11 3.00 -9.84
C LYS A 92 2.75 3.09 -9.16
N GLY A 93 2.20 4.30 -9.10
CA GLY A 93 0.83 4.55 -8.66
C GLY A 93 0.73 5.66 -7.62
N ASP A 94 -0.49 5.98 -7.23
CA ASP A 94 -0.78 6.98 -6.21
C ASP A 94 -0.77 6.38 -4.80
N TRP A 95 0.35 6.56 -4.09
CA TRP A 95 0.53 6.12 -2.71
C TRP A 95 -0.58 6.61 -1.77
N THR A 96 -1.26 7.73 -2.08
CA THR A 96 -2.36 8.24 -1.25
C THR A 96 -3.60 7.34 -1.22
N SER A 97 -3.68 6.34 -2.11
CA SER A 97 -4.73 5.32 -2.11
C SER A 97 -4.57 4.28 -0.98
N LEU A 98 -3.40 4.20 -0.35
CA LEU A 98 -3.14 3.32 0.79
C LEU A 98 -3.59 3.95 2.11
N ASP A 99 -3.82 3.09 3.10
CA ASP A 99 -4.11 3.52 4.47
C ASP A 99 -2.93 4.30 5.06
N GLY A 100 -3.20 5.38 5.79
CA GLY A 100 -2.14 6.25 6.34
C GLY A 100 -1.18 5.50 7.27
N GLU A 101 -1.69 4.51 8.00
CA GLU A 101 -0.87 3.64 8.84
C GLU A 101 0.09 2.78 8.00
N LEU A 102 -0.36 2.23 6.87
CA LEU A 102 0.48 1.43 5.98
C LEU A 102 1.59 2.27 5.38
N LEU A 103 1.25 3.47 4.90
CA LEU A 103 2.24 4.42 4.37
C LEU A 103 3.31 4.75 5.41
N LEU A 104 2.88 5.07 6.63
CA LEU A 104 3.81 5.36 7.72
C LEU A 104 4.75 4.17 7.99
N ARG A 105 4.22 2.95 8.03
CA ARG A 105 5.02 1.76 8.30
C ARG A 105 5.99 1.44 7.15
N VAL A 106 5.56 1.56 5.89
CA VAL A 106 6.42 1.39 4.70
C VAL A 106 7.56 2.41 4.74
N HIS A 107 7.26 3.69 4.99
CA HIS A 107 8.28 4.75 5.10
C HIS A 107 9.15 4.64 6.37
N ARG A 108 8.72 3.89 7.38
CA ARG A 108 9.52 3.61 8.58
C ARG A 108 10.60 2.57 8.32
N LEU A 109 10.44 1.66 7.37
CA LEU A 109 11.39 0.59 7.09
C LEU A 109 12.80 1.10 6.74
N PRO A 110 12.98 2.09 5.83
CA PRO A 110 14.29 2.70 5.58
C PRO A 110 14.90 3.36 6.83
N LEU A 111 14.06 3.96 7.69
CA LEU A 111 14.52 4.60 8.92
C LEU A 111 15.05 3.56 9.92
N LEU A 112 14.37 2.43 10.08
CA LEU A 112 14.82 1.32 10.92
C LEU A 112 16.14 0.75 10.39
N ARG A 113 16.25 0.54 9.07
CA ARG A 113 17.49 0.07 8.43
C ARG A 113 18.67 1.02 8.68
N ARG A 114 18.45 2.35 8.64
CA ARG A 114 19.48 3.35 8.98
C ARG A 114 19.84 3.32 10.46
N GLN A 115 18.86 3.14 11.35
CA GLN A 115 19.09 3.02 12.80
C GLN A 115 19.97 1.79 13.11
N TYR A 116 19.59 0.61 12.62
CA TYR A 116 20.38 -0.62 12.79
C TYR A 116 21.75 -0.52 12.14
N GLY A 117 21.86 0.18 11.01
CA GLY A 117 23.15 0.46 10.38
C GLY A 117 24.09 1.29 11.27
N ARG A 118 23.55 2.26 12.02
CA ARG A 118 24.35 3.04 12.98
C ARG A 118 24.74 2.21 14.20
N GLU A 119 23.80 1.44 14.75
CA GLU A 119 24.06 0.54 15.87
C GLU A 119 25.18 -0.46 15.56
N LEU A 120 25.15 -1.06 14.37
CA LEU A 120 26.21 -1.97 13.92
C LEU A 120 27.56 -1.29 13.72
N ASN A 121 27.58 -0.04 13.25
CA ASN A 121 28.82 0.72 13.14
C ASN A 121 29.41 1.00 14.53
N GLU A 122 28.57 1.34 15.51
CA GLU A 122 29.03 1.52 16.89
C GLU A 122 29.57 0.23 17.51
N VAL A 123 28.94 -0.92 17.24
CA VAL A 123 29.44 -2.23 17.67
C VAL A 123 30.79 -2.50 17.03
N LEU A 124 30.95 -2.25 15.74
CA LEU A 124 32.23 -2.43 15.05
C LEU A 124 33.33 -1.50 15.59
N ASP A 125 33.00 -0.26 15.92
CA ASP A 125 33.95 0.72 16.44
C ASP A 125 34.37 0.45 17.90
N LYS A 126 33.48 -0.12 18.72
CA LYS A 126 33.69 -0.32 20.17
C LYS A 126 34.05 -1.76 20.56
N LEU A 127 33.65 -2.75 19.77
CA LEU A 127 33.74 -4.18 20.08
C LEU A 127 34.46 -4.93 18.95
N SER A 128 34.97 -6.13 19.24
CA SER A 128 35.66 -6.96 18.25
C SER A 128 34.70 -7.58 17.23
N GLU A 129 35.21 -8.02 16.06
CA GLU A 129 34.44 -8.73 15.01
C GLU A 129 33.59 -9.90 15.57
N VAL A 130 34.01 -10.50 16.68
CA VAL A 130 33.32 -11.59 17.38
C VAL A 130 31.90 -11.22 17.83
N GLU A 131 31.65 -9.95 18.18
CA GLU A 131 30.33 -9.47 18.64
C GLU A 131 29.51 -8.81 17.52
N TYR A 132 30.16 -8.50 16.39
CA TYR A 132 29.52 -7.89 15.23
C TYR A 132 28.58 -8.88 14.53
N LEU A 133 29.06 -10.09 14.23
CA LEU A 133 28.30 -11.10 13.48
C LEU A 133 26.96 -11.47 14.16
N PRO A 134 26.89 -11.82 15.47
CA PRO A 134 25.62 -12.14 16.11
C PRO A 134 24.67 -10.93 16.21
N SER A 135 25.21 -9.73 16.40
CA SER A 135 24.45 -8.48 16.41
C SER A 135 23.82 -8.19 15.03
N ALA A 136 24.61 -8.37 13.97
CA ALA A 136 24.18 -8.23 12.58
C ALA A 136 23.08 -9.23 12.24
N ALA A 137 23.28 -10.52 12.55
CA ALA A 137 22.25 -11.55 12.38
C ALA A 137 20.92 -11.15 13.03
N THR A 138 20.97 -10.74 14.30
CA THR A 138 19.77 -10.41 15.07
C THR A 138 19.02 -9.20 14.51
N LEU A 139 19.73 -8.13 14.13
CA LEU A 139 19.11 -6.91 13.63
C LEU A 139 18.49 -7.09 12.25
N PHE A 140 19.16 -7.81 11.34
CA PHE A 140 18.62 -8.10 10.01
C PHE A 140 17.50 -9.14 10.03
N ARG A 141 17.52 -10.08 10.98
CA ARG A 141 16.39 -10.98 11.24
C ARG A 141 15.14 -10.20 11.63
N LYS A 142 15.25 -9.27 12.60
CA LYS A 142 14.12 -8.40 12.98
C LYS A 142 13.59 -7.59 11.80
N LEU A 143 14.48 -7.12 10.94
CA LEU A 143 14.10 -6.34 9.77
C LEU A 143 13.35 -7.18 8.72
N SER A 144 13.78 -8.43 8.52
CA SER A 144 13.05 -9.43 7.74
C SER A 144 11.66 -9.69 8.32
N ASP A 145 11.57 -9.89 9.64
CA ASP A 145 10.29 -10.16 10.31
C ASP A 145 9.31 -8.97 10.19
N GLU A 146 9.81 -7.72 10.25
CA GLU A 146 9.00 -6.52 9.99
C GLU A 146 8.51 -6.45 8.54
N CYS A 147 9.30 -6.93 7.57
CA CYS A 147 8.84 -7.03 6.18
C CYS A 147 7.69 -8.03 6.05
N ASP A 148 7.78 -9.20 6.70
CA ASP A 148 6.71 -10.20 6.72
C ASP A 148 5.40 -9.63 7.27
N VAL A 149 5.47 -8.92 8.40
CA VAL A 149 4.30 -8.25 8.98
C VAL A 149 3.70 -7.22 8.01
N LEU A 150 4.52 -6.46 7.28
CA LEU A 150 4.02 -5.48 6.31
C LEU A 150 3.39 -6.13 5.09
N ILE A 151 3.96 -7.22 4.59
CA ILE A 151 3.40 -8.00 3.48
C ILE A 151 2.02 -8.52 3.88
N GLU A 152 1.88 -9.13 5.05
CA GLU A 152 0.58 -9.61 5.55
C GLU A 152 -0.45 -8.47 5.68
N LEU A 153 -0.03 -7.32 6.22
CA LEU A 153 -0.90 -6.17 6.34
C LEU A 153 -1.32 -5.62 4.98
N LEU A 154 -0.41 -5.54 4.01
CA LEU A 154 -0.71 -5.12 2.64
C LEU A 154 -1.68 -6.10 1.97
N MET A 155 -1.48 -7.41 2.14
CA MET A 155 -2.39 -8.43 1.62
C MET A 155 -3.80 -8.26 2.17
N LEU A 156 -3.94 -8.18 3.50
CA LEU A 156 -5.24 -8.03 4.16
C LEU A 156 -5.94 -6.75 3.74
N LYS A 157 -5.20 -5.63 3.73
CA LYS A 157 -5.76 -4.30 3.50
C LYS A 157 -6.02 -3.99 2.04
N CYS A 158 -5.24 -4.56 1.12
CA CYS A 158 -5.41 -4.39 -0.33
C CYS A 158 -6.19 -5.53 -0.98
N ASN A 159 -6.65 -6.52 -0.18
CA ASN A 159 -7.37 -7.70 -0.63
C ASN A 159 -6.62 -8.47 -1.73
N LEU A 160 -5.32 -8.70 -1.49
CA LEU A 160 -4.43 -9.38 -2.41
C LEU A 160 -4.22 -10.84 -1.99
N PRO A 161 -4.06 -11.77 -2.95
CA PRO A 161 -3.66 -13.14 -2.64
C PRO A 161 -2.22 -13.16 -2.10
N SER A 162 -1.87 -14.27 -1.43
CA SER A 162 -0.49 -14.48 -1.00
C SER A 162 0.42 -14.60 -2.23
N PRO A 163 1.57 -13.91 -2.25
CA PRO A 163 2.53 -14.03 -3.35
C PRO A 163 3.03 -15.48 -3.50
N TRP A 164 3.13 -16.20 -2.38
CA TRP A 164 3.65 -17.58 -2.30
C TRP A 164 2.68 -18.65 -2.82
N ILE A 165 1.42 -18.31 -3.08
CA ILE A 165 0.42 -19.26 -3.62
C ILE A 165 0.63 -19.49 -5.12
N LEU A 166 1.29 -18.56 -5.83
CA LEU A 166 1.50 -18.66 -7.27
C LEU A 166 2.53 -19.73 -7.65
N ASP A 167 3.43 -20.08 -6.73
CA ASP A 167 4.48 -21.09 -6.92
C ASP A 167 3.94 -22.54 -6.83
N GLU A 168 2.73 -22.74 -6.28
CA GLU A 168 2.11 -24.07 -6.10
C GLU A 168 1.32 -24.55 -7.33
N THR A 169 1.28 -23.77 -8.41
CA THR A 169 0.47 -24.07 -9.62
C THR A 169 1.27 -24.54 -10.85
N GLU A 170 2.54 -24.90 -10.71
CA GLU A 170 3.34 -25.59 -11.75
C GLU A 170 3.36 -27.12 -11.59
#